data_AF-A0A7J3V0C6-F1
#
_entry.id   AF-A0A7J3V0C6-F1
#
_cell.length_a   1.000
_cell.length_b   1.000
_cell.length_c   1.000
_cell.angle_alpha   90.00
_cell.angle_beta   90.00
_cell.angle_gamma   90.00
#
_symmetry.space_group_name_H-M   'P 1'
#
loop_
_entity.id
_entity.type
_entity.pdbx_description
1 polymer ?
#
loop_
_entity_poly.entity_id
_entity_poly.type
_entity_poly.pdbx_seq_one_letter_code
_entity_poly.pdbx_strand_id
1 'polypeptide(L)'
;MPRRIVPRAKRSGKMYFIASKVSGNMGLKEITEIVFTNAESYKEIATLILEWIKIKSDRENRGYPRWVTTQELSDYINERLKRRRRSAAYTVIKDYLLPLGILEYRTSESKYVISRDFSGALKRLADAYTKWTA
;
A
#
# COMPACT_ATOMS: atom_id res chain seq x y z
N MET A 1 25.47 -17.47 -0.43
CA MET A 1 24.10 -17.52 -0.99
C MET A 1 23.27 -16.40 -0.38
N PRO A 2 22.59 -15.54 -1.17
CA PRO A 2 21.72 -14.52 -0.58
C PRO A 2 20.48 -15.19 0.03
N ARG A 3 20.14 -14.84 1.28
CA ARG A 3 19.01 -15.44 2.02
C ARG A 3 17.69 -15.08 1.34
N ARG A 4 16.89 -16.09 0.98
CA ARG A 4 15.45 -15.93 0.64
C ARG A 4 14.76 -15.25 1.83
N ILE A 5 14.28 -14.02 1.63
CA ILE A 5 13.47 -13.32 2.61
C ILE A 5 12.09 -13.99 2.61
N VAL A 6 11.87 -14.94 3.53
CA VAL A 6 10.53 -15.45 3.80
C VAL A 6 9.82 -14.40 4.66
N PRO A 7 8.73 -13.77 4.18
CA PRO A 7 8.03 -12.77 4.97
C PRO A 7 7.35 -13.45 6.16
N ARG A 8 7.90 -13.22 7.35
CA ARG A 8 7.26 -13.58 8.62
C ARG A 8 6.11 -12.60 8.83
N ALA A 9 4.87 -13.07 8.78
CA ALA A 9 3.69 -12.24 9.01
C ALA A 9 3.68 -11.73 10.46
N LYS A 10 4.28 -10.56 10.70
CA LYS A 10 4.05 -9.79 11.93
C LYS A 10 2.73 -9.05 11.73
N ARG A 11 1.71 -9.39 12.52
CA ARG A 11 0.46 -8.63 12.58
C ARG A 11 0.73 -7.30 13.28
N SER A 12 1.22 -6.30 12.54
CA SER A 12 1.22 -4.90 12.99
C SER A 12 0.39 -4.10 12.00
N GLY A 13 -0.83 -3.79 12.42
CA GLY A 13 -1.76 -2.92 11.70
C GLY A 13 -3.02 -2.77 12.53
N LYS A 14 -3.15 -1.64 13.24
CA LYS A 14 -4.42 -1.27 13.87
C LYS A 14 -5.25 -0.59 12.80
N MET A 15 -5.78 -1.35 11.83
CA MET A 15 -6.86 -0.83 10.98
C MET A 15 -8.10 -0.73 11.86
N TYR A 16 -8.64 0.48 12.01
CA TYR A 16 -9.85 0.70 12.80
C TYR A 16 -10.97 1.09 11.84
N PHE A 17 -11.87 0.14 11.58
CA PHE A 17 -12.92 0.27 10.58
C PHE A 17 -14.16 0.91 11.20
N ILE A 18 -14.45 2.16 10.84
CA ILE A 18 -15.65 2.87 11.26
C ILE A 18 -16.63 2.86 10.08
N ALA A 19 -17.66 2.01 10.15
CA ALA A 19 -18.58 1.81 9.03
C ALA A 19 -19.23 3.12 8.54
N SER A 20 -19.56 4.05 9.44
CA SER A 20 -20.17 5.34 9.09
C SER A 20 -19.24 6.28 8.30
N LYS A 21 -17.93 6.05 8.29
CA LYS A 21 -16.95 6.82 7.52
C LYS A 21 -16.66 6.23 6.14
N VAL A 22 -17.17 5.04 5.85
CA VAL A 22 -16.95 4.37 4.57
C VAL A 22 -17.98 4.86 3.56
N SER A 23 -17.51 5.38 2.43
CA SER A 23 -18.32 5.87 1.33
C SER A 23 -17.89 5.23 0.01
N GLY A 24 -18.77 5.22 -1.00
CA GLY A 24 -18.45 4.73 -2.34
C GLY A 24 -17.44 5.61 -3.09
N ASN A 25 -17.32 6.89 -2.73
CA ASN A 25 -16.51 7.89 -3.44
C ASN A 25 -15.34 8.42 -2.59
N MET A 26 -14.58 7.52 -1.95
CA MET A 26 -13.46 7.91 -1.10
C MET A 26 -12.18 8.18 -1.90
N GLY A 27 -11.48 9.26 -1.55
CA GLY A 27 -10.13 9.56 -2.02
C GLY A 27 -9.05 8.76 -1.28
N LEU A 28 -7.83 8.73 -1.84
CA LEU A 28 -6.71 7.98 -1.28
C LEU A 28 -6.42 8.36 0.18
N LYS A 29 -6.51 9.65 0.54
CA LYS A 29 -6.27 10.13 1.90
C LYS A 29 -7.27 9.55 2.91
N GLU A 30 -8.54 9.45 2.52
CA GLU A 30 -9.58 8.92 3.40
C GLU A 30 -9.43 7.40 3.55
N ILE A 31 -9.06 6.71 2.46
CA ILE A 31 -8.74 5.28 2.48
C ILE A 31 -7.55 5.01 3.41
N THR A 32 -6.46 5.78 3.30
CA THR A 32 -5.29 5.62 4.17
C THR A 32 -5.59 5.98 5.62
N GLU A 33 -6.51 6.91 5.89
CA GLU A 33 -6.96 7.21 7.25
C GLU A 33 -7.60 6.00 7.92
N ILE A 34 -8.47 5.25 7.22
CA ILE A 34 -9.09 4.03 7.74
C ILE A 34 -8.04 2.91 7.96
N VAL A 35 -7.06 2.81 7.06
CA VAL A 35 -6.02 1.77 7.13
C VAL A 35 -5.00 2.05 8.25
N PHE A 36 -4.64 3.32 8.50
CA PHE A 36 -3.55 3.74 9.38
C PHE A 36 -4.02 4.58 10.59
N THR A 37 -5.03 4.13 11.32
CA THR A 37 -5.75 4.97 12.31
C THR A 37 -4.95 5.45 13.51
N ASN A 38 -3.83 4.80 13.87
CA ASN A 38 -2.99 5.19 15.02
C ASN A 38 -1.55 5.58 14.63
N ALA A 39 -1.27 5.78 13.34
CA ALA A 39 0.09 6.02 12.86
C ALA A 39 0.13 7.16 11.84
N GLU A 40 0.01 8.41 12.32
CA GLU A 40 -0.05 9.61 11.48
C GLU A 40 1.13 9.71 10.50
N SER A 41 2.34 9.43 10.99
CA SER A 41 3.56 9.39 10.16
C SER A 41 3.48 8.31 9.06
N TYR A 42 2.92 7.14 9.36
CA TYR A 42 2.83 6.05 8.39
C TYR A 42 1.73 6.30 7.36
N LYS A 43 0.61 6.90 7.78
CA LYS A 43 -0.45 7.39 6.90
C LYS A 43 0.10 8.41 5.89
N GLU A 44 0.84 9.41 6.38
CA GLU A 44 1.46 10.44 5.54
C GLU A 44 2.41 9.79 4.51
N ILE A 45 3.30 8.90 4.98
CA ILE A 45 4.26 8.21 4.11
C ILE A 45 3.57 7.30 3.09
N ALA A 46 2.57 6.51 3.48
CA ALA A 46 1.81 5.66 2.57
C ALA A 46 1.14 6.49 1.47
N THR A 47 0.49 7.59 1.85
CA THR A 47 -0.17 8.50 0.92
C THR A 47 0.82 9.11 -0.07
N LEU A 48 1.98 9.59 0.42
CA LEU A 48 3.04 10.16 -0.42
C LEU A 48 3.58 9.15 -1.43
N ILE A 49 3.85 7.91 -0.98
CA ILE A 49 4.39 6.85 -1.85
C ILE A 49 3.36 6.48 -2.94
N LEU A 50 2.12 6.20 -2.56
CA LEU A 50 1.09 5.75 -3.50
C LEU A 50 0.74 6.83 -4.52
N GLU A 51 0.62 8.09 -4.09
CA GLU A 51 0.37 9.21 -4.99
C GLU A 51 1.57 9.43 -5.94
N TRP A 52 2.79 9.32 -5.44
CA TRP A 52 3.98 9.44 -6.29
C TRP A 52 4.06 8.32 -7.34
N ILE A 53 3.78 7.06 -6.98
CA ILE A 53 3.75 5.95 -7.94
C ILE A 53 2.75 6.23 -9.05
N LYS A 54 1.54 6.66 -8.69
CA LYS A 54 0.50 7.04 -9.66
C LYS A 54 0.98 8.15 -10.59
N ILE A 55 1.48 9.26 -10.03
CA ILE A 55 1.96 10.42 -10.79
C ILE A 55 3.12 10.04 -11.72
N LYS A 56 4.11 9.29 -11.23
CA LYS A 56 5.28 8.84 -12.02
C LYS A 56 4.84 7.94 -13.17
N SER A 57 3.94 7.00 -12.89
CA SER A 57 3.39 6.10 -13.90
C SER A 57 2.55 6.82 -14.95
N ASP A 58 1.79 7.84 -14.56
CA ASP A 58 1.02 8.69 -15.48
C ASP A 58 1.95 9.53 -16.38
N ARG A 59 2.95 10.19 -15.79
CA ARG A 59 3.93 11.02 -16.51
C ARG A 59 4.71 10.25 -17.58
N GLU A 60 4.97 8.96 -17.33
CA GLU A 60 5.70 8.10 -18.26
C GLU A 60 4.80 7.22 -19.14
N ASN A 61 3.48 7.48 -19.16
CA ASN A 61 2.52 6.76 -20.00
C ASN A 61 2.58 5.23 -19.84
N ARG A 62 2.86 4.73 -18.62
CA ARG A 62 3.05 3.30 -18.34
C ARG A 62 1.77 2.46 -18.36
N GLY A 63 0.62 3.09 -18.58
CA GLY A 63 -0.68 2.42 -18.66
C GLY A 63 -1.16 1.87 -17.31
N TYR A 64 -2.11 0.95 -17.36
CA TYR A 64 -2.68 0.27 -16.20
C TYR A 64 -2.18 -1.18 -16.15
N PRO A 65 -1.79 -1.73 -14.98
CA PRO A 65 -1.78 -1.10 -13.65
C PRO A 65 -0.66 -0.05 -13.50
N ARG A 66 -0.78 0.88 -12.55
CA ARG A 66 0.25 1.89 -12.29
C ARG A 66 1.46 1.25 -11.60
N TRP A 67 2.67 1.53 -12.06
CA TRP A 67 3.88 0.86 -11.55
C TRP A 67 5.15 1.70 -11.59
N VAL A 68 6.11 1.32 -10.73
CA VAL A 68 7.49 1.87 -10.66
C VAL A 68 8.51 0.77 -10.48
N THR A 69 9.77 0.99 -10.90
CA THR A 69 10.86 0.05 -10.62
C THR A 69 11.31 0.14 -9.17
N THR A 70 11.98 -0.90 -8.68
CA THR A 70 12.62 -0.90 -7.35
C THR A 70 13.60 0.25 -7.20
N GLN A 71 14.38 0.54 -8.25
CA GLN A 71 15.38 1.60 -8.24
C GLN A 71 14.71 2.97 -8.10
N GLU A 72 13.68 3.25 -8.91
CA GLU A 72 12.96 4.52 -8.86
C GLU A 72 12.33 4.79 -7.49
N LEU A 73 11.73 3.76 -6.89
CA LEU A 73 11.13 3.90 -5.56
C LEU A 73 12.20 4.12 -4.49
N SER A 74 13.34 3.42 -4.58
CA SER A 74 14.48 3.62 -3.69
C SER A 74 15.01 5.05 -3.80
N ASP A 75 15.20 5.56 -5.01
CA ASP A 75 15.70 6.92 -5.28
C ASP A 75 14.73 7.96 -4.72
N TYR A 76 13.43 7.79 -5.00
CA TYR A 76 12.39 8.65 -4.43
C TYR A 76 12.43 8.69 -2.89
N ILE A 77 12.55 7.53 -2.23
CA ILE A 77 12.63 7.44 -0.77
C ILE A 77 13.90 8.13 -0.26
N ASN A 78 15.03 7.94 -0.94
CA ASN A 78 16.30 8.48 -0.50
C ASN A 78 16.40 10.00 -0.69
N GLU A 79 15.93 10.51 -1.81
CA GLU A 79 16.03 11.93 -2.17
C GLU A 79 14.96 12.77 -1.47
N ARG A 80 13.72 12.27 -1.43
CA ARG A 80 12.55 13.08 -1.06
C ARG A 80 12.10 12.91 0.39
N LEU A 81 12.45 11.80 1.04
CA LEU A 81 12.15 11.61 2.47
C LEU A 81 13.38 11.93 3.32
N LYS A 82 13.19 12.81 4.32
CA LYS A 82 14.22 13.14 5.33
C LYS A 82 14.81 11.83 5.89
N ARG A 83 16.12 11.82 6.19
CA ARG A 83 16.86 10.63 6.68
C ARG A 83 16.11 9.84 7.77
N ARG A 84 15.45 10.53 8.71
CA ARG A 84 14.66 9.92 9.80
C ARG A 84 13.40 9.16 9.33
N ARG A 85 12.83 9.51 8.16
CA ARG A 85 11.61 8.90 7.60
C ARG A 85 11.88 7.76 6.62
N ARG A 86 13.13 7.55 6.18
CA ARG A 86 13.49 6.48 5.22
C ARG A 86 13.18 5.09 5.76
N SER A 87 13.61 4.80 6.99
CA SER A 87 13.32 3.51 7.64
C SER A 87 11.81 3.29 7.78
N ALA A 88 11.06 4.33 8.16
CA ALA A 88 9.61 4.27 8.25
C ALA A 88 8.94 4.00 6.89
N ALA A 89 9.46 4.54 5.78
CA ALA A 89 8.96 4.25 4.44
C ALA A 89 9.11 2.79 4.05
N TYR A 90 10.28 2.20 4.29
CA TYR A 90 10.48 0.77 4.05
C TYR A 90 9.59 -0.09 4.96
N THR A 91 9.39 0.32 6.22
CA THR A 91 8.42 -0.33 7.13
C THR A 91 7.00 -0.26 6.58
N VAL A 92 6.55 0.92 6.14
CA VAL A 92 5.21 1.11 5.55
C VAL A 92 5.01 0.22 4.33
N ILE A 93 5.99 0.16 3.43
CA ILE A 93 5.90 -0.70 2.24
C ILE A 93 5.82 -2.17 2.65
N LYS A 94 6.76 -2.62 3.48
CA LYS A 94 6.95 -4.04 3.80
C LYS A 94 5.87 -4.60 4.72
N ASP A 95 5.48 -3.85 5.73
CA ASP A 95 4.61 -4.35 6.80
C ASP A 95 3.13 -3.97 6.58
N TYR A 96 2.85 -3.06 5.64
CA TYR A 96 1.48 -2.58 5.37
C TYR A 96 1.09 -2.64 3.90
N LEU A 97 1.75 -1.89 3.01
CA LEU A 97 1.27 -1.76 1.63
C LEU A 97 1.32 -3.09 0.86
N LEU A 98 2.39 -3.88 1.02
CA LEU A 98 2.49 -5.21 0.42
C LEU A 98 1.54 -6.21 1.09
N PRO A 99 1.54 -6.40 2.44
CA PRO A 99 0.70 -7.42 3.06
C PRO A 99 -0.80 -7.14 2.94
N LEU A 100 -1.21 -5.88 2.84
CA LEU A 100 -2.60 -5.52 2.59
C LEU A 100 -3.02 -5.70 1.12
N GLY A 101 -2.08 -5.95 0.20
CA GLY A 101 -2.38 -6.05 -1.23
C GLY A 101 -2.73 -4.71 -1.87
N ILE A 102 -2.26 -3.59 -1.28
CA ILE A 102 -2.34 -2.26 -1.89
C ILE A 102 -1.22 -2.12 -2.94
N LEU A 103 -0.04 -2.65 -2.63
CA LEU A 103 1.06 -2.84 -3.56
C LEU A 103 1.31 -4.34 -3.80
N GLU A 104 1.74 -4.65 -5.00
CA GLU A 104 2.30 -5.94 -5.39
C GLU A 104 3.77 -5.74 -5.75
N TYR A 105 4.66 -6.64 -5.31
CA TYR A 105 6.04 -6.67 -5.77
C TYR A 105 6.24 -7.81 -6.78
N ARG A 106 6.56 -7.45 -8.03
CA ARG A 106 6.83 -8.40 -9.11
C ARG A 106 8.32 -8.70 -9.18
N THR A 107 8.74 -9.79 -8.55
CA THR A 107 10.15 -10.17 -8.41
C THR A 107 10.86 -10.38 -9.75
N SER A 108 10.18 -10.98 -10.73
CA SER A 108 10.72 -11.23 -12.08
C SER A 108 11.04 -9.95 -12.84
N GLU A 109 10.34 -8.87 -12.50
CA GLU A 109 10.41 -7.60 -13.21
C GLU A 109 11.12 -6.50 -12.40
N SER A 110 11.34 -6.73 -11.10
CA SER A 110 11.85 -5.75 -10.14
C SER A 110 11.02 -4.46 -10.11
N LYS A 111 9.69 -4.62 -9.97
CA LYS A 111 8.71 -3.52 -9.99
C LYS A 111 7.74 -3.61 -8.82
N TYR A 112 7.31 -2.44 -8.36
CA TYR A 112 6.15 -2.27 -7.48
C TYR A 112 4.95 -1.82 -8.31
N VAL A 113 3.82 -2.46 -8.10
CA VAL A 113 2.57 -2.23 -8.85
C VAL A 113 1.46 -1.89 -7.86
N ILE A 114 0.63 -0.87 -8.17
CA ILE A 114 -0.61 -0.64 -7.41
C ILE A 114 -1.60 -1.75 -7.74
N SER A 115 -1.91 -2.58 -6.74
CA SER A 115 -2.69 -3.80 -6.91
C SER A 115 -4.19 -3.58 -6.66
N ARG A 116 -5.02 -4.46 -7.23
CA ARG A 116 -6.45 -4.59 -6.92
C ARG A 116 -6.74 -5.65 -5.86
N ASP A 117 -5.71 -6.30 -5.31
CA ASP A 117 -5.91 -7.40 -4.35
C ASP A 117 -6.61 -6.93 -3.08
N PHE A 118 -6.28 -5.74 -2.59
CA PHE A 118 -6.95 -5.14 -1.45
C PHE A 118 -8.46 -4.99 -1.67
N SER A 119 -8.88 -4.42 -2.80
CA SER A 119 -10.31 -4.24 -3.10
C SER A 119 -11.02 -5.58 -3.35
N GLY A 120 -10.35 -6.52 -4.01
CA GLY A 120 -10.87 -7.87 -4.20
C GLY A 120 -11.06 -8.63 -2.87
N ALA A 121 -10.13 -8.47 -1.93
CA ALA A 121 -10.24 -9.07 -0.60
C ALA A 121 -11.42 -8.50 0.19
N LEU A 122 -11.63 -7.18 0.17
CA LEU A 122 -12.77 -6.54 0.82
C LEU A 122 -14.11 -7.02 0.24
N LYS A 123 -14.22 -7.15 -1.09
CA LYS A 123 -15.42 -7.67 -1.74
C LYS A 123 -15.72 -9.10 -1.29
N ARG A 124 -14.72 -9.99 -1.30
CA ARG A 124 -14.87 -11.38 -0.84
C ARG A 124 -15.28 -11.46 0.63
N LEU A 125 -14.75 -10.57 1.48
CA LEU A 125 -15.12 -10.50 2.89
C LEU A 125 -16.59 -10.08 3.06
N ALA A 126 -17.03 -9.07 2.32
CA ALA A 126 -18.42 -8.61 2.33
C ALA A 126 -19.39 -9.71 1.85
N ASP A 127 -19.05 -10.40 0.75
CA ASP A 127 -19.85 -11.50 0.21
C ASP A 127 -19.97 -12.66 1.22
N ALA A 128 -18.86 -13.03 1.86
CA ALA A 128 -18.83 -14.10 2.86
C ALA A 128 -19.68 -13.77 4.09
N TYR A 129 -19.60 -12.52 4.58
CA TYR A 129 -20.40 -12.07 5.73
C TYR A 129 -21.89 -12.06 5.39
N THR A 130 -22.27 -11.51 4.25
CA THR A 130 -23.68 -11.45 3.80
C THR A 130 -24.29 -12.84 3.71
N LYS A 131 -23.55 -13.83 3.19
CA LYS A 131 -23.97 -15.23 3.13
C LYS A 131 -24.13 -15.88 4.49
N TRP A 132 -23.36 -15.46 5.50
CA TRP A 132 -23.45 -16.03 6.84
C TRP A 132 -24.64 -15.46 7.63
N THR A 133 -25.02 -14.20 7.36
CA THR A 133 -26.12 -13.52 8.04
C THR A 133 -27.50 -13.74 7.42
N ALA A 134 -27.56 -14.32 6.22
CA ALA A 134 -28.80 -14.64 5.51
C ALA A 134 -29.24 -16.08 5.81
#